data_AF-A0A6P2YIQ7-F1
#
_entry.id   AF-A0A6P2YIQ7-F1
#
_cell.length_a   1.000
_cell.length_b   1.000
_cell.length_c   1.000
_cell.angle_alpha   90.00
_cell.angle_beta   90.00
_cell.angle_gamma   90.00
#
_symmetry.space_group_name_H-M   'P 1'
#
loop_
_entity.id
_entity.type
_entity.pdbx_description
1 polymer ?
#
loop_
_entity_poly.entity_id
_entity_poly.type
_entity_poly.pdbx_seq_one_letter_code
_entity_poly.pdbx_strand_id
1 'polypeptide(L)'
;MDAPKVVVEGLCKVFGSNPQQALDMLAAGATKDDVLKRTGQVVGVHNVSFDVQEGEIFVLMGLSGSGKSTLIRLVNRLVDPSAGKVMIDGLDVASARRRVARR
;
A
#
# COMPACT_ATOMS: atom_id res chain seq x y z
N MET A 1 26.09 -7.47 -3.98
CA MET A 1 24.66 -7.80 -3.94
C MET A 1 23.95 -6.62 -4.54
N ASP A 2 23.20 -6.84 -5.61
CA ASP A 2 22.47 -5.76 -6.27
C ASP A 2 21.36 -5.25 -5.35
N ALA A 3 21.01 -3.98 -5.48
CA ALA A 3 19.91 -3.40 -4.71
C ALA A 3 18.58 -4.02 -5.18
N PRO A 4 17.59 -4.20 -4.27
CA PRO A 4 16.28 -4.72 -4.68
C PRO A 4 15.62 -3.83 -5.74
N LYS A 5 14.95 -4.47 -6.70
CA LYS A 5 14.28 -3.79 -7.83
C LYS A 5 13.04 -3.04 -7.37
N VAL A 6 12.27 -3.65 -6.47
CA VAL A 6 11.08 -3.07 -5.85
C VAL A 6 11.23 -3.16 -4.33
N VAL A 7 10.93 -2.08 -3.63
CA VAL A 7 10.90 -2.05 -2.16
C VAL A 7 9.60 -1.38 -1.72
N VAL A 8 8.87 -2.05 -0.83
CA VAL A 8 7.66 -1.56 -0.20
C VAL A 8 7.91 -1.46 1.30
N GLU A 9 7.66 -0.29 1.89
CA GLU A 9 7.88 -0.04 3.32
C GLU A 9 6.65 0.56 3.98
N GLY A 10 6.12 -0.15 4.99
CA GLY A 10 5.04 0.30 5.86
C GLY A 10 3.77 0.71 5.10
N LEU A 11 3.51 0.06 3.96
CA LEU A 11 2.51 0.55 3.01
C LEU A 11 1.10 0.31 3.55
N CYS A 12 0.32 1.38 3.58
CA CYS A 12 -1.06 1.36 4.06
C CYS A 12 -2.00 1.98 3.03
N LYS A 13 -3.22 1.45 2.96
CA LYS A 13 -4.33 2.09 2.25
C LYS A 13 -5.63 1.95 3.02
N VAL A 14 -6.20 3.11 3.34
CA VAL A 14 -7.55 3.23 3.89
C VAL A 14 -8.43 3.95 2.86
N PHE A 15 -9.63 3.42 2.65
CA PHE A 15 -10.68 4.03 1.84
C PHE A 15 -11.73 4.66 2.75
N GLY A 16 -12.06 5.92 2.48
CA GLY A 16 -13.01 6.70 3.28
C GLY A 16 -12.62 8.16 3.37
N SER A 17 -13.38 8.91 4.15
CA SER A 17 -13.26 10.37 4.27
C SER A 17 -12.07 10.83 5.12
N ASN A 18 -11.64 10.05 6.13
CA ASN A 18 -10.54 10.43 7.01
C ASN A 18 -9.50 9.31 7.24
N PRO A 19 -8.65 8.99 6.25
CA PRO A 19 -7.63 7.96 6.37
C PRO A 19 -6.73 8.09 7.60
N GLN A 20 -6.41 9.32 8.02
CA GLN A 20 -5.51 9.55 9.17
C GLN A 20 -6.11 9.01 10.47
N GLN A 21 -7.38 9.29 10.74
CA GLN A 21 -8.07 8.78 11.94
C GLN A 21 -8.01 7.24 12.01
N ALA A 22 -8.21 6.56 10.88
CA ALA A 22 -8.13 5.11 10.82
C ALA A 22 -6.70 4.59 11.06
N LEU A 23 -5.69 5.28 10.54
CA LEU A 23 -4.28 4.94 10.80
C LEU A 23 -3.93 5.09 12.27
N ASP A 24 -4.38 6.17 12.92
CA ASP A 24 -4.15 6.40 14.35
C ASP A 24 -4.82 5.31 15.21
N MET A 25 -6.03 4.88 14.83
CA MET A 25 -6.71 3.76 15.49
C MET A 25 -5.94 2.44 15.31
N LEU A 26 -5.46 2.15 14.11
CA LEU A 26 -4.65 0.96 13.83
C LEU A 26 -3.34 0.97 14.63
N ALA A 27 -2.68 2.13 14.73
CA ALA A 27 -1.48 2.31 15.53
C ALA A 27 -1.74 2.12 17.03
N ALA A 28 -2.95 2.45 17.51
CA ALA A 28 -3.42 2.17 18.86
C ALA A 28 -3.87 0.72 19.09
N GLY A 29 -3.72 -0.17 18.09
CA GLY A 29 -4.04 -1.60 18.19
C GLY A 29 -5.47 -1.98 17.82
N ALA A 30 -6.27 -1.06 17.25
CA ALA A 30 -7.59 -1.40 16.75
C ALA A 30 -7.51 -2.38 15.57
N THR A 31 -8.50 -3.25 15.44
CA THR A 31 -8.61 -4.13 14.26
C THR A 31 -9.23 -3.39 13.07
N LYS A 32 -9.06 -3.93 11.87
CA LYS A 32 -9.75 -3.43 10.66
C LYS A 32 -11.28 -3.39 10.83
N ASP A 33 -11.84 -4.33 11.60
CA ASP A 33 -13.27 -4.42 11.83
C ASP A 33 -13.73 -3.35 12.83
N ASP A 34 -12.90 -3.03 13.83
CA ASP A 34 -13.17 -1.90 14.74
C ASP A 34 -13.15 -0.57 14.00
N VAL A 35 -12.18 -0.39 13.09
CA VAL A 35 -12.12 0.79 12.22
C VAL A 35 -13.40 0.89 11.41
N LEU A 36 -13.79 -0.17 10.69
CA LEU A 36 -15.01 -0.18 9.89
C LEU A 36 -16.25 0.15 10.72
N LYS A 37 -16.43 -0.49 11.87
CA LYS A 37 -17.60 -0.28 12.74
C LYS A 37 -17.67 1.14 13.30
N ARG A 38 -16.54 1.74 13.66
CA ARG A 38 -16.48 3.04 14.36
C ARG A 38 -16.41 4.23 13.43
N THR A 39 -15.83 4.07 12.24
CA THR A 39 -15.59 5.20 11.32
C THR A 39 -16.26 5.00 9.95
N GLY A 40 -16.74 3.80 9.63
CA GLY A 40 -17.25 3.46 8.30
C GLY A 40 -16.15 3.34 7.24
N GLN A 41 -14.87 3.40 7.62
CA GLN A 41 -13.75 3.36 6.69
C GLN A 41 -13.23 1.94 6.49
N VAL A 42 -12.81 1.63 5.27
CA VAL A 42 -12.32 0.29 4.90
C VAL A 42 -10.79 0.27 4.85
N VAL A 43 -10.18 -0.60 5.64
CA VAL A 43 -8.74 -0.85 5.61
C VAL A 43 -8.43 -1.85 4.48
N GLY A 44 -7.87 -1.36 3.38
CA GLY A 44 -7.59 -2.17 2.20
C GLY A 44 -6.21 -2.83 2.21
N VAL A 45 -5.20 -2.14 2.77
CA VAL A 45 -3.84 -2.64 2.99
C VAL A 45 -3.35 -2.06 4.31
N HIS A 46 -2.70 -2.86 5.15
CA HIS A 46 -2.23 -2.44 6.46
C HIS A 46 -0.79 -2.90 6.70
N ASN A 47 0.12 -1.93 6.81
CA ASN A 47 1.52 -2.09 7.21
C ASN A 47 2.28 -3.20 6.45
N VAL A 48 2.16 -3.22 5.13
CA VAL A 48 2.85 -4.20 4.29
C VAL A 48 4.27 -3.73 3.97
N SER A 49 5.26 -4.60 4.20
CA SER A 49 6.65 -4.37 3.80
C SER A 49 7.25 -5.62 3.15
N PHE A 50 7.90 -5.44 2.01
CA PHE A 50 8.64 -6.50 1.30
C PHE A 50 9.57 -5.87 0.26
N ASP A 51 10.54 -6.63 -0.21
CA ASP A 51 11.36 -6.30 -1.36
C ASP A 51 11.30 -7.42 -2.41
N VAL A 52 11.60 -7.06 -3.66
CA VAL A 52 11.65 -8.00 -4.80
C VAL A 52 12.92 -7.73 -5.58
N GLN A 53 13.70 -8.78 -5.82
CA GLN A 53 14.96 -8.72 -6.56
C GLN A 53 14.74 -8.68 -8.07
N GLU A 54 15.75 -8.23 -8.82
CA GLU A 54 15.71 -8.28 -10.29
C GLU A 54 15.56 -9.74 -10.77
N GLY A 55 14.60 -9.99 -11.67
CA GLY A 55 14.30 -11.33 -12.19
C GLY A 55 13.52 -12.24 -11.24
N GLU A 56 13.17 -11.78 -10.03
CA GLU A 56 12.39 -12.57 -9.08
C GLU A 56 10.90 -12.63 -9.46
N ILE A 57 10.31 -13.82 -9.35
CA ILE A 57 8.86 -14.01 -9.48
C ILE A 57 8.23 -13.96 -8.09
N PHE A 58 7.66 -12.82 -7.74
CA PHE A 58 6.93 -12.63 -6.49
C PHE A 58 5.43 -12.94 -6.66
N VAL A 59 4.91 -13.93 -5.93
CA VAL A 59 3.51 -14.37 -6.04
C VAL A 59 2.68 -13.84 -4.87
N LEU A 60 1.65 -13.05 -5.16
CA LEU A 60 0.72 -12.52 -4.16
C LEU A 60 -0.56 -13.36 -4.09
N MET A 61 -0.73 -14.13 -3.01
CA MET A 61 -1.88 -15.02 -2.78
C MET A 61 -2.80 -14.53 -1.65
N GLY A 62 -4.03 -15.06 -1.59
CA GLY A 62 -4.99 -14.78 -0.52
C GLY A 62 -6.45 -14.76 -0.98
N LEU A 63 -7.38 -14.80 -0.03
CA LEU A 63 -8.83 -14.81 -0.27
C LEU A 63 -9.34 -13.56 -0.99
N SER A 64 -10.52 -13.64 -1.61
CA SER A 64 -11.18 -12.45 -2.16
C SER A 64 -11.34 -11.36 -1.09
N GLY A 65 -11.12 -10.10 -1.47
CA GLY A 65 -11.20 -8.97 -0.53
C GLY A 65 -9.98 -8.76 0.39
N SER A 66 -8.94 -9.61 0.36
CA SER A 66 -7.77 -9.49 1.24
C SER A 66 -6.81 -8.32 0.92
N GLY A 67 -7.12 -7.49 -0.09
CA GLY A 67 -6.29 -6.34 -0.45
C GLY A 67 -5.29 -6.57 -1.59
N LYS A 68 -5.23 -7.76 -2.20
CA LYS A 68 -4.23 -8.10 -3.24
C LYS A 68 -4.20 -7.12 -4.41
N SER A 69 -5.35 -6.93 -5.06
CA SER A 69 -5.47 -6.00 -6.19
C SER A 69 -5.32 -4.55 -5.77
N THR A 70 -5.50 -4.22 -4.49
CA THR A 70 -5.20 -2.89 -3.95
C THR A 70 -3.70 -2.71 -3.85
N LEU A 71 -2.96 -3.69 -3.31
CA LEU A 71 -1.51 -3.66 -3.21
C LEU A 71 -0.84 -3.49 -4.57
N ILE A 72 -1.25 -4.24 -5.59
CA ILE A 72 -0.73 -4.10 -6.96
C ILE A 72 -0.99 -2.69 -7.51
N ARG A 73 -2.17 -2.12 -7.25
CA ARG A 73 -2.50 -0.75 -7.67
C ARG A 73 -1.70 0.31 -6.92
N LEU A 74 -1.31 0.07 -5.66
CA LEU A 74 -0.43 0.96 -4.92
C LEU A 74 0.99 0.93 -5.49
N VAL A 75 1.52 -0.26 -5.79
CA VAL A 75 2.85 -0.43 -6.39
C VAL A 75 2.92 0.28 -7.74
N ASN A 76 1.90 0.11 -8.59
CA ASN A 76 1.79 0.81 -9.88
C ASN A 76 1.32 2.27 -9.76
N ARG A 77 1.08 2.77 -8.54
CA ARG A 77 0.52 4.10 -8.23
C ARG A 77 -0.74 4.48 -9.02
N LEU A 78 -1.59 3.49 -9.31
CA LEU A 78 -2.97 3.72 -9.77
C LEU A 78 -3.87 4.18 -8.61
N VAL A 79 -3.45 3.89 -7.38
CA VAL A 79 -4.06 4.38 -6.14
C VAL A 79 -2.93 4.97 -5.29
N ASP A 80 -3.14 6.15 -4.72
CA ASP A 80 -2.18 6.75 -3.80
C ASP A 80 -2.23 6.07 -2.41
N PRO A 81 -1.08 5.78 -1.78
CA PRO A 81 -1.04 5.23 -0.43
C PRO A 81 -1.61 6.21 0.60
N SER A 82 -2.16 5.67 1.69
CA SER A 82 -2.52 6.46 2.87
C SER A 82 -1.32 6.72 3.78
N ALA A 83 -0.37 5.79 3.80
CA ALA A 83 0.93 5.93 4.46
C ALA A 83 1.94 4.92 3.86
N GLY A 84 3.22 5.10 4.18
CA GLY A 84 4.31 4.30 3.65
C GLY A 84 4.77 4.75 2.27
N LYS A 85 5.71 4.01 1.69
CA LYS A 85 6.36 4.34 0.41
C LYS A 85 6.61 3.10 -0.43
N VAL A 86 6.73 3.33 -1.74
CA VAL A 86 7.12 2.31 -2.72
C VAL A 86 8.30 2.87 -3.50
N MET A 87 9.37 2.09 -3.62
CA MET A 87 10.56 2.43 -4.40
C MET A 87 10.71 1.42 -5.54
N ILE A 88 10.94 1.92 -6.75
CA ILE A 88 11.25 1.11 -7.93
C ILE A 88 12.53 1.66 -8.53
N ASP A 89 13.53 0.80 -8.76
CA ASP A 89 14.86 1.22 -9.21
C ASP A 89 15.48 2.31 -8.30
N GLY A 90 15.25 2.19 -6.99
CA GLY A 90 15.72 3.17 -6.00
C GLY A 90 14.97 4.52 -6.00
N LEU A 91 13.98 4.71 -6.87
CA LEU A 91 13.18 5.93 -6.95
C LEU A 91 11.85 5.75 -6.22
N ASP A 92 11.54 6.67 -5.29
CA ASP A 92 10.23 6.70 -4.65
C ASP A 92 9.15 7.08 -5.67
N VAL A 93 8.33 6.08 -6.03
CA VAL A 93 7.28 6.29 -7.03
C VAL A 93 6.12 7.09 -6.48
N ALA A 94 5.91 7.18 -5.16
CA ALA A 94 4.85 7.98 -4.55
C ALA A 94 5.20 9.48 -4.49
N SER A 95 6.49 9.83 -4.42
CA SER A 95 6.95 11.23 -4.39
C SER A 95 7.16 11.83 -5.79
N ALA A 96 7.33 11.00 -6.82
CA ALA A 96 7.48 11.46 -8.19
C ALA A 96 6.29 12.33 -8.65
N ARG A 97 6.52 13.43 -9.38
CA ARG A 97 5.43 14.24 -9.96
C ARG A 97 4.68 13.39 -10.99
N ARG A 98 3.35 13.28 -10.90
CA ARG A 98 2.54 12.55 -11.91
C ARG A 98 2.81 13.14 -13.30
N ARG A 99 3.68 12.50 -14.08
CA ARG A 99 3.66 12.64 -15.54
C ARG A 99 2.44 11.85 -15.98
N VAL A 100 1.39 12.55 -16.37
CA VAL A 100 0.22 11.94 -17.00
C VAL A 100 0.76 11.20 -18.23
N ALA A 101 0.93 9.89 -18.12
CA ALA A 101 1.12 9.03 -19.27
C ALA A 101 -0.20 9.08 -20.04
N ARG A 102 -0.27 10.05 -20.97
CA ARG A 102 -1.29 10.04 -22.01
C ARG A 102 -1.08 8.76 -22.81
N ARG A 103 -2.16 7.99 -22.97
CA ARG A 103 -2.24 6.93 -23.97
C ARG A 103 -1.84 7.47 -25.34
#